data_AF-A0A974CS29-F1
#
_entry.id   AF-A0A974CS29-F1
#
_cell.length_a   1.000
_cell.length_b   1.000
_cell.length_c   1.000
_cell.angle_alpha   90.00
_cell.angle_beta   90.00
_cell.angle_gamma   90.00
#
_symmetry.space_group_name_H-M   'P 1'
#
loop_
_entity.id
_entity.type
_entity.pdbx_description
1 polymer ?
#
loop_
_entity_poly.entity_id
_entity_poly.type
_entity_poly.pdbx_seq_one_letter_code
_entity_poly.pdbx_strand_id
1 'polypeptide(L)'
;MEDFADRAGLNSEYAETWHVSEADADRVLWTSTQTELPSSTTIKDVGKELTRLKQRIIDLDLHGLFLSDYYRAKKIPRGFRIRNAPTIGRSNPEFCKKWTGVLNRCSLDLIVLVIEEVSHDLTKVRKELTAFENENQALLYSDSSQTVIASCEKQIEQYKMDLLQFKRDKLKRVNEDYSNHKVYRWLSGEKNTNL
;
A
#
# COMPACT_ATOMS: atom_id res chain seq x y z
N MET A 1 -14.89 25.30 -42.84
CA MET A 1 -13.85 24.60 -42.07
C MET A 1 -13.97 25.18 -40.69
N GLU A 2 -14.86 24.62 -39.87
CA GLU A 2 -15.16 25.14 -38.53
C GLU A 2 -14.00 24.81 -37.58
N ASP A 3 -13.57 25.81 -36.84
CA ASP A 3 -12.44 25.77 -35.93
C ASP A 3 -12.80 24.97 -34.66
N PHE A 4 -11.83 24.31 -34.03
CA PHE A 4 -12.06 23.46 -32.86
C PHE A 4 -12.58 24.27 -31.65
N ALA A 5 -12.43 25.59 -31.69
CA ALA A 5 -12.96 26.55 -30.72
C ALA A 5 -14.49 26.68 -30.76
N ASP A 6 -15.15 26.47 -31.91
CA ASP A 6 -16.60 26.67 -32.07
C ASP A 6 -17.45 25.52 -31.49
N ARG A 7 -16.82 24.38 -31.16
CA ARG A 7 -17.48 23.24 -30.48
C ARG A 7 -17.33 23.23 -28.95
N ALA A 8 -16.59 24.18 -28.38
CA ALA A 8 -16.45 24.31 -26.92
C ALA A 8 -17.58 25.14 -26.28
N GLY A 9 -18.48 25.70 -27.09
CA GLY A 9 -19.71 26.34 -26.62
C GLY A 9 -20.77 25.31 -26.25
N LEU A 10 -21.14 25.27 -24.97
CA LEU A 10 -22.34 24.66 -24.41
C LEU A 10 -22.34 23.12 -24.31
N ASN A 11 -21.41 22.57 -23.53
CA ASN A 11 -21.72 21.39 -22.73
C ASN A 11 -21.73 21.80 -21.26
N SER A 12 -22.93 22.10 -20.74
CA SER A 12 -23.18 22.48 -19.34
C SER A 12 -23.44 21.27 -18.45
N GLU A 13 -23.08 20.07 -18.90
CA GLU A 13 -23.07 18.87 -18.07
C GLU A 13 -21.74 18.80 -17.29
N TYR A 14 -21.62 19.66 -16.29
CA TYR A 14 -20.66 19.45 -15.22
C TYR A 14 -21.31 18.55 -14.15
N ALA A 15 -20.52 17.68 -13.53
CA ALA A 15 -20.98 16.97 -12.36
C ALA A 15 -21.32 17.99 -11.25
N GLU A 16 -22.51 17.88 -10.67
CA GLU A 16 -22.85 18.66 -9.48
C GLU A 16 -21.84 18.36 -8.36
N THR A 17 -21.08 19.38 -7.95
CA THR A 17 -20.22 19.30 -6.79
C THR A 17 -20.99 19.79 -5.57
N TRP A 18 -21.38 18.85 -4.71
CA TRP A 18 -21.94 19.16 -3.40
C TRP A 18 -20.82 19.54 -2.44
N HIS A 19 -20.92 20.73 -1.85
CA HIS A 19 -20.07 21.17 -0.74
C HIS A 19 -20.93 21.25 0.52
N VAL A 20 -20.57 20.48 1.54
CA VAL A 20 -21.18 20.57 2.87
C VAL A 20 -20.66 21.87 3.50
N SER A 21 -21.54 22.82 3.81
CA SER A 21 -21.14 24.04 4.52
C SER A 21 -20.75 23.73 5.97
N GLU A 22 -19.96 24.58 6.63
CA GLU A 22 -19.66 24.43 8.06
C GLU A 22 -20.94 24.29 8.90
N ALA A 23 -21.99 25.04 8.55
CA ALA A 23 -23.29 24.98 9.22
C ALA A 23 -24.08 23.68 8.93
N ASP A 24 -23.81 22.99 7.81
CA ASP A 24 -24.36 21.66 7.53
C ASP A 24 -23.56 20.58 8.27
N ALA A 25 -22.24 20.74 8.33
CA ALA A 25 -21.36 19.85 9.09
C ALA A 25 -21.74 19.87 10.57
N ASP A 26 -21.85 21.05 11.20
CA ASP A 26 -22.20 21.19 12.62
C ASP A 26 -23.58 20.63 12.97
N ARG A 27 -24.51 20.54 12.01
CA ARG A 27 -25.83 19.92 12.20
C ARG A 27 -25.81 18.40 12.21
N VAL A 28 -24.86 17.78 11.50
CA VAL A 28 -24.77 16.32 11.34
C VAL A 28 -23.70 15.72 12.25
N LEU A 29 -22.72 16.52 12.64
CA LEU A 29 -21.67 16.11 13.58
C LEU A 29 -22.28 15.88 14.96
N TRP A 30 -21.91 14.74 15.55
CA TRP A 30 -22.43 14.32 16.84
C TRP A 30 -21.82 15.25 17.91
N THR A 31 -22.68 15.92 18.70
CA THR A 31 -22.26 16.81 19.79
C THR A 31 -21.61 16.06 20.96
N SER A 32 -21.75 14.74 21.00
CA SER A 32 -21.10 13.89 21.99
C SER A 32 -19.71 13.50 21.53
N THR A 33 -18.69 14.17 22.06
CA THR A 33 -17.31 13.68 22.02
C THR A 33 -17.22 12.49 22.97
N GLN A 34 -16.66 11.36 22.54
CA GLN A 34 -16.35 10.22 23.42
C GLN A 34 -15.25 10.64 24.40
N THR A 35 -15.63 11.22 25.55
CA THR A 35 -14.68 11.53 26.62
C THR A 35 -14.55 10.40 27.63
N GLU A 36 -15.47 9.44 27.67
CA GLU A 36 -15.46 8.37 28.68
C GLU A 36 -16.08 7.07 28.13
N LEU A 37 -15.25 6.19 27.55
CA LEU A 37 -15.55 4.76 27.55
C LEU A 37 -14.89 4.15 28.80
N PRO A 38 -15.58 3.31 29.60
CA PRO A 38 -15.02 2.74 30.82
C PRO A 38 -13.80 1.88 30.49
N SER A 39 -12.65 2.30 31.02
CA SER A 39 -11.32 1.67 30.90
C SER A 39 -11.20 0.40 31.74
N SER A 40 -12.03 -0.60 31.48
CA SER A 40 -11.69 -1.98 31.81
C SER A 40 -10.93 -2.58 30.62
N THR A 41 -9.67 -2.18 30.43
CA THR A 41 -8.80 -2.79 29.43
C THR A 41 -8.54 -4.22 29.87
N THR A 42 -9.31 -5.17 29.34
CA THR A 42 -9.12 -6.59 29.66
C THR A 42 -7.82 -7.05 29.00
N ILE A 43 -7.12 -8.03 29.58
CA ILE A 43 -5.92 -8.62 28.96
C ILE A 43 -6.15 -9.10 27.52
N LYS A 44 -7.37 -9.52 27.20
CA LYS A 44 -7.78 -9.90 25.84
C LYS A 44 -7.74 -8.72 24.87
N ASP A 45 -8.14 -7.53 25.31
CA ASP A 45 -8.12 -6.31 24.49
C ASP A 45 -6.70 -5.81 24.32
N VAL A 46 -5.89 -5.87 25.40
CA VAL A 46 -4.44 -5.61 25.31
C VAL A 46 -3.78 -6.55 24.30
N GLY A 47 -4.07 -7.86 24.36
CA GLY A 47 -3.51 -8.86 23.47
C GLY A 47 -3.91 -8.65 22.00
N LYS A 48 -5.16 -8.26 21.73
CA LYS A 48 -5.62 -7.92 20.37
C LYS A 48 -4.87 -6.72 19.81
N GLU A 49 -4.71 -5.66 20.59
CA GLU A 49 -4.04 -4.45 20.14
C GLU A 49 -2.53 -4.69 19.95
N LEU A 50 -1.91 -5.44 20.86
CA LEU A 50 -0.53 -5.92 20.72
C LEU A 50 -0.34 -6.69 19.41
N THR A 51 -1.27 -7.59 19.11
CA THR A 51 -1.26 -8.37 17.87
C THR A 51 -1.38 -7.48 16.65
N ARG A 52 -2.32 -6.52 16.66
CA ARG A 52 -2.53 -5.56 15.56
C ARG A 52 -1.27 -4.73 15.27
N LEU A 53 -0.64 -4.19 16.31
CA LEU A 53 0.58 -3.38 16.18
C LEU A 53 1.76 -4.21 15.65
N LYS A 54 1.98 -5.41 16.20
CA LYS A 54 3.04 -6.32 15.74
C LYS A 54 2.82 -6.80 14.30
N GLN A 55 1.59 -7.12 13.91
CA GLN A 55 1.25 -7.46 12.52
C GLN A 55 1.52 -6.29 11.57
N ARG A 56 1.14 -5.06 11.97
CA ARG A 56 1.41 -3.86 11.17
C ARG A 56 2.92 -3.63 10.96
N ILE A 57 3.73 -3.86 11.99
CA ILE A 57 5.20 -3.81 11.87
C ILE A 57 5.70 -4.83 10.85
N ILE A 58 5.24 -6.09 10.95
CA ILE A 58 5.61 -7.16 10.01
C ILE A 58 5.22 -6.80 8.57
N ASP A 59 4.02 -6.24 8.38
CA ASP A 59 3.57 -5.79 7.06
C ASP A 59 4.52 -4.76 6.45
N LEU A 60 4.87 -3.74 7.22
CA LEU A 60 5.73 -2.65 6.81
C LEU A 60 7.17 -3.14 6.57
N ASP A 61 7.74 -3.90 7.50
CA ASP A 61 9.09 -4.47 7.39
C ASP A 61 9.21 -5.35 6.13
N LEU A 62 8.29 -6.30 5.95
CA LEU A 62 8.31 -7.17 4.77
C LEU A 62 7.96 -6.41 3.49
N HIS A 63 7.18 -5.33 3.56
CA HIS A 63 6.95 -4.50 2.38
C HIS A 63 8.22 -3.76 1.95
N GLY A 64 8.88 -3.06 2.87
CA GLY A 64 10.12 -2.34 2.61
C GLY A 64 11.25 -3.26 2.18
N LEU A 65 11.40 -4.42 2.82
CA LEU A 65 12.40 -5.43 2.45
C LEU A 65 12.23 -5.89 1.00
N PHE A 66 11.03 -6.35 0.63
CA PHE A 66 10.79 -6.85 -0.72
C PHE A 66 10.93 -5.74 -1.77
N LEU A 67 10.45 -4.52 -1.49
CA LEU A 67 10.64 -3.38 -2.39
C LEU A 67 12.12 -3.06 -2.60
N SER A 68 12.92 -3.11 -1.54
CA SER A 68 14.37 -2.93 -1.62
C SER A 68 15.03 -4.01 -2.49
N ASP A 69 14.61 -5.27 -2.36
CA ASP A 69 15.13 -6.36 -3.18
C ASP A 69 14.74 -6.22 -4.65
N TYR A 70 13.49 -5.83 -4.94
CA TYR A 70 13.05 -5.49 -6.28
C TYR A 70 13.91 -4.38 -6.89
N TYR A 71 14.17 -3.31 -6.14
CA TYR A 71 14.99 -2.19 -6.59
C TYR A 71 16.44 -2.59 -6.87
N ARG A 72 17.07 -3.36 -5.98
CA ARG A 72 18.43 -3.89 -6.16
C ARG A 72 18.53 -4.80 -7.39
N ALA A 73 17.54 -5.65 -7.59
CA ALA A 73 17.46 -6.54 -8.75
C ALA A 73 17.01 -5.84 -10.05
N LYS A 74 16.69 -4.54 -10.01
CA LYS A 74 16.12 -3.77 -11.12
C LYS A 74 14.85 -4.42 -11.71
N LYS A 75 14.04 -5.05 -10.85
CA LYS A 75 12.77 -5.68 -11.20
C LYS A 75 11.60 -4.84 -10.70
N ILE A 76 10.60 -4.60 -11.55
CA ILE A 76 9.45 -3.77 -11.21
C ILE A 76 8.24 -4.66 -10.91
N PRO A 77 7.71 -4.65 -9.67
CA PRO A 77 6.49 -5.36 -9.31
C PRO A 77 5.31 -4.88 -10.14
N ARG A 78 4.34 -5.78 -10.40
CA ARG A 78 3.16 -5.49 -11.25
C ARG A 78 2.42 -4.19 -10.87
N GLY A 79 2.32 -3.88 -9.58
CA GLY A 79 1.66 -2.67 -9.10
C GLY A 79 2.41 -1.36 -9.38
N PHE A 80 3.71 -1.42 -9.63
CA PHE A 80 4.54 -0.25 -9.96
C PHE A 80 4.78 -0.07 -11.45
N ARG A 81 4.30 -1.00 -12.29
CA ARG A 81 4.51 -0.91 -13.75
C ARG A 81 3.58 0.15 -14.34
N ILE A 82 4.18 1.22 -14.85
CA ILE A 82 3.44 2.27 -15.56
C ILE A 82 2.92 1.71 -16.90
N ARG A 83 1.59 1.64 -17.05
CA ARG A 83 0.92 1.13 -18.25
C ARG A 83 0.72 2.22 -19.31
N ASN A 84 1.80 2.90 -19.69
CA ASN A 84 1.76 3.94 -20.71
C ASN A 84 2.43 3.43 -22.00
N ALA A 85 1.67 3.40 -23.09
CA ALA A 85 2.18 2.93 -24.38
C ALA A 85 2.20 4.10 -25.36
N PRO A 86 3.29 4.30 -26.13
CA PRO A 86 3.40 5.47 -26.99
C PRO A 86 2.36 5.41 -28.10
N THR A 87 1.77 6.55 -28.47
CA THR A 87 0.81 6.61 -29.59
C THR A 87 1.51 6.62 -30.96
N ILE A 88 2.71 7.21 -31.02
CA ILE A 88 3.54 7.33 -32.22
C ILE A 88 4.88 6.60 -31.97
N GLY A 89 5.45 5.99 -33.02
CA GLY A 89 6.77 5.38 -32.94
C GLY A 89 6.79 3.92 -32.47
N ARG A 90 5.63 3.25 -32.33
CA ARG A 90 5.55 1.84 -31.92
C ARG A 90 6.27 0.86 -32.86
N SER A 91 6.34 1.20 -34.15
CA SER A 91 7.04 0.40 -35.16
C SER A 91 8.57 0.55 -35.09
N ASN A 92 9.10 1.51 -34.32
CA ASN A 92 10.53 1.72 -34.15
C ASN A 92 11.01 1.03 -32.85
N PRO A 93 11.75 -0.08 -32.93
CA PRO A 93 12.20 -0.82 -31.74
C PRO A 93 13.10 0.01 -30.82
N GLU A 94 13.96 0.86 -31.38
CA GLU A 94 14.87 1.71 -30.61
C GLU A 94 14.10 2.79 -29.83
N PHE A 95 13.05 3.35 -30.43
CA PHE A 95 12.16 4.27 -29.74
C PHE A 95 11.42 3.57 -28.60
N CYS A 96 10.83 2.41 -28.86
CA CYS A 96 10.14 1.61 -27.83
C CYS A 96 11.07 1.24 -26.66
N LYS A 97 12.31 0.87 -26.96
CA LYS A 97 13.35 0.60 -25.94
C LYS A 97 13.60 1.84 -25.08
N LYS A 98 13.82 3.01 -25.67
CA LYS A 98 14.00 4.27 -24.93
C LYS A 98 12.77 4.61 -24.08
N TRP A 99 11.57 4.47 -24.64
CA TRP A 99 10.31 4.69 -23.93
C TRP A 99 10.19 3.80 -22.69
N THR A 100 10.41 2.49 -22.85
CA THR A 100 10.41 1.56 -21.69
C THR A 100 11.49 1.91 -20.67
N GLY A 101 12.64 2.41 -21.10
CA GLY A 101 13.69 2.90 -20.20
C GLY A 101 13.21 4.05 -19.31
N VAL A 102 12.49 5.01 -19.88
CA VAL A 102 11.89 6.13 -19.12
C VAL A 102 10.87 5.61 -18.11
N LEU A 103 9.95 4.73 -18.53
CA LEU A 103 8.94 4.15 -17.63
C LEU A 103 9.58 3.34 -16.50
N ASN A 104 10.62 2.56 -16.81
CA ASN A 104 11.36 1.78 -15.83
C ASN A 104 11.99 2.69 -14.78
N ARG A 105 12.63 3.78 -15.20
CA ARG A 105 13.23 4.77 -14.29
C ARG A 105 12.17 5.34 -13.35
N CYS A 106 11.07 5.87 -13.90
CA CYS A 106 9.99 6.41 -13.08
C CYS A 106 9.41 5.37 -12.11
N SER A 107 9.25 4.12 -12.55
CA SER A 107 8.74 3.04 -11.69
C SER A 107 9.70 2.71 -10.54
N LEU A 108 11.01 2.74 -10.79
CA LEU A 108 12.03 2.53 -9.77
C LEU A 108 12.08 3.71 -8.77
N ASP A 109 11.94 4.94 -9.25
CA ASP A 109 11.87 6.13 -8.40
C ASP A 109 10.63 6.07 -7.48
N LEU A 110 9.47 5.65 -8.00
CA LEU A 110 8.27 5.40 -7.20
C LEU A 110 8.49 4.33 -6.13
N ILE A 111 9.25 3.27 -6.43
CA ILE A 111 9.60 2.25 -5.43
C ILE A 111 10.41 2.87 -4.29
N VAL A 112 11.38 3.73 -4.60
CA VAL A 112 12.20 4.41 -3.58
C VAL A 112 11.34 5.32 -2.69
N LEU A 113 10.45 6.11 -3.29
CA LEU A 113 9.52 6.96 -2.54
C LEU A 113 8.66 6.15 -1.55
N VAL A 114 8.17 4.98 -1.98
CA VAL A 114 7.37 4.12 -1.08
C VAL A 114 8.25 3.47 0.00
N ILE A 115 9.50 3.10 -0.29
CA ILE A 115 10.42 2.58 0.74
C ILE A 115 10.67 3.64 1.82
N GLU A 116 10.83 4.90 1.42
CA GLU A 116 11.02 6.02 2.34
C GLU A 116 9.79 6.19 3.26
N GLU A 117 8.59 6.25 2.68
CA GLU A 117 7.35 6.37 3.45
C GLU A 117 7.15 5.17 4.40
N VAL A 118 7.40 3.94 3.92
CA VAL A 118 7.34 2.73 4.74
C VAL A 118 8.29 2.80 5.93
N SER A 119 9.49 3.38 5.75
CA SER A 119 10.48 3.52 6.82
C SER A 119 10.04 4.53 7.89
N HIS A 120 9.40 5.63 7.46
CA HIS A 120 8.80 6.61 8.36
C HIS A 120 7.65 5.97 9.17
N ASP A 121 6.70 5.32 8.49
CA ASP A 121 5.56 4.62 9.10
C ASP A 121 6.01 3.55 10.09
N LEU A 122 7.01 2.76 9.72
CA LEU A 122 7.57 1.72 10.57
C LEU A 122 8.16 2.29 11.87
N THR A 123 8.85 3.42 11.77
CA THR A 123 9.40 4.12 12.94
C THR A 123 8.27 4.61 13.85
N LYS A 124 7.20 5.14 13.28
CA LYS A 124 6.01 5.59 14.02
C LYS A 124 5.33 4.42 14.76
N VAL A 125 5.01 3.34 14.05
CA VAL A 125 4.32 2.18 14.65
C VAL A 125 5.19 1.48 15.69
N ARG A 126 6.52 1.43 15.52
CA ARG A 126 7.42 0.92 16.56
C ARG A 126 7.38 1.76 17.84
N LYS A 127 7.33 3.09 17.72
CA LYS A 127 7.17 3.98 18.88
C LYS A 127 5.80 3.78 19.55
N GLU A 128 4.74 3.66 18.77
CA GLU A 128 3.39 3.36 19.26
C GLU A 128 3.36 2.02 20.03
N LEU A 129 4.00 0.97 19.50
CA LEU A 129 4.12 -0.31 20.17
C LEU A 129 4.88 -0.20 21.50
N THR A 130 6.02 0.48 21.52
CA THR A 130 6.79 0.67 22.76
C THR A 130 5.99 1.46 23.80
N ALA A 131 5.29 2.52 23.40
CA ALA A 131 4.42 3.28 24.30
C ALA A 131 3.29 2.39 24.87
N PHE A 132 2.63 1.62 23.99
CA PHE A 132 1.56 0.71 24.37
C PHE A 132 2.03 -0.39 25.34
N GLU A 133 3.20 -0.99 25.10
CA GLU A 133 3.79 -2.00 25.97
C GLU A 133 4.15 -1.41 27.35
N ASN A 134 4.65 -0.18 27.40
CA ASN A 134 4.95 0.52 28.65
C ASN A 134 3.68 0.86 29.44
N GLU A 135 2.63 1.34 28.78
CA GLU A 135 1.34 1.67 29.42
C GLU A 135 0.64 0.42 29.98
N ASN A 136 0.81 -0.73 29.32
CA ASN A 136 0.14 -1.98 29.69
C ASN A 136 1.08 -2.98 30.38
N GLN A 137 2.25 -2.55 30.84
CA GLN A 137 3.29 -3.41 31.40
C GLN A 137 2.76 -4.31 32.53
N ALA A 138 2.00 -3.75 33.47
CA ALA A 138 1.46 -4.50 34.60
C ALA A 138 0.53 -5.66 34.17
N LEU A 139 -0.23 -5.48 33.09
CA LEU A 139 -1.12 -6.52 32.54
C LEU A 139 -0.35 -7.50 31.66
N LEU A 140 0.64 -7.04 30.90
CA LEU A 140 1.43 -7.90 30.02
C LEU A 140 2.32 -8.88 30.80
N TYR A 141 2.84 -8.48 31.96
CA TYR A 141 3.75 -9.30 32.75
C TYR A 141 3.10 -10.02 33.93
N SER A 142 1.77 -9.96 34.08
CA SER A 142 1.08 -10.76 35.08
C SER A 142 0.99 -12.24 34.68
N ASP A 143 1.18 -13.16 35.63
CA ASP A 143 1.13 -14.62 35.39
C ASP A 143 -0.18 -15.07 34.73
N SER A 144 -1.29 -14.42 35.05
CA SER A 144 -2.62 -14.68 34.45
C SER A 144 -2.71 -14.36 32.95
N SER A 145 -1.75 -13.59 32.41
CA SER A 145 -1.73 -13.10 31.04
C SER A 145 -0.88 -13.94 30.09
N GLN A 146 -0.03 -14.82 30.63
CA GLN A 146 0.96 -15.56 29.87
C GLN A 146 0.35 -16.43 28.75
N THR A 147 -0.81 -17.03 29.01
CA THR A 147 -1.51 -17.86 28.01
C THR A 147 -2.05 -17.02 26.85
N VAL A 148 -2.56 -15.81 27.13
CA VAL A 148 -3.08 -14.90 26.10
C VAL A 148 -1.94 -14.41 25.21
N ILE A 149 -0.82 -14.03 25.82
CA ILE A 149 0.36 -13.54 25.10
C ILE A 149 0.96 -14.63 24.22
N ALA A 150 1.15 -15.85 24.74
CA ALA A 150 1.64 -16.98 23.96
C ALA A 150 0.75 -17.28 22.74
N SER A 151 -0.59 -17.16 22.91
CA SER A 151 -1.53 -17.29 21.80
C SER A 151 -1.36 -16.17 20.76
N CYS A 152 -1.15 -14.93 21.19
CA CYS A 152 -0.91 -13.79 20.30
C CYS A 152 0.39 -13.97 19.51
N GLU A 153 1.48 -14.37 20.17
CA GLU A 153 2.77 -14.62 19.52
C GLU A 153 2.68 -15.70 18.45
N LYS A 154 1.98 -16.81 18.75
CA LYS A 154 1.72 -17.87 17.76
C LYS A 154 0.95 -17.34 16.55
N GLN A 155 -0.07 -16.51 16.78
CA GLN A 155 -0.85 -15.90 15.70
C GLN A 155 0.01 -14.95 14.84
N ILE A 156 0.88 -14.16 15.48
CA ILE A 156 1.79 -13.24 14.80
C ILE A 156 2.80 -14.00 13.94
N GLU A 157 3.37 -15.10 14.45
CA GLU A 157 4.33 -15.90 13.67
C GLU A 157 3.66 -16.58 12.48
N GLN A 158 2.47 -17.16 12.67
CA GLN A 158 1.70 -17.73 11.56
C GLN A 158 1.40 -16.68 10.49
N TYR A 159 0.95 -15.49 10.90
CA TYR A 159 0.70 -14.38 9.99
C TYR A 159 1.94 -14.00 9.17
N LYS A 160 3.10 -13.92 9.82
CA LYS A 160 4.37 -13.63 9.16
C LYS A 160 4.74 -14.69 8.14
N MET A 161 4.57 -15.98 8.47
CA MET A 161 4.84 -17.09 7.53
C MET A 161 3.94 -17.02 6.30
N ASP A 162 2.63 -16.80 6.50
CA ASP A 162 1.66 -16.70 5.41
C ASP A 162 1.97 -15.50 4.49
N LEU A 163 2.30 -14.35 5.10
CA LEU A 163 2.67 -13.16 4.36
C LEU A 163 3.97 -13.34 3.56
N LEU A 164 4.97 -13.99 4.15
CA LEU A 164 6.22 -14.32 3.44
C LEU A 164 5.94 -15.23 2.24
N GLN A 165 5.11 -16.26 2.41
CA GLN A 165 4.74 -17.14 1.30
C GLN A 165 4.04 -16.38 0.18
N PHE A 166 3.08 -15.53 0.52
CA PHE A 166 2.40 -14.66 -0.44
C PHE A 166 3.36 -13.74 -1.20
N LYS A 167 4.35 -13.15 -0.50
CA LYS A 167 5.36 -12.29 -1.11
C LYS A 167 6.31 -13.07 -2.03
N ARG A 168 6.68 -14.30 -1.68
CA ARG A 168 7.44 -15.22 -2.56
C ARG A 168 6.67 -15.54 -3.83
N ASP A 169 5.37 -15.80 -3.74
CA ASP A 169 4.54 -16.06 -4.92
C ASP A 169 4.42 -14.81 -5.81
N LYS A 170 4.33 -13.62 -5.22
CA LYS A 170 4.43 -12.35 -5.97
C LYS A 170 5.75 -12.22 -6.70
N LEU A 171 6.87 -12.53 -6.04
CA LEU A 171 8.20 -12.49 -6.65
C LEU A 171 8.33 -13.48 -7.80
N LYS A 172 7.82 -14.71 -7.62
CA LYS A 172 7.78 -15.74 -8.68
C LYS A 172 7.06 -15.21 -9.92
N ARG A 173 5.86 -14.64 -9.75
CA ARG A 173 5.09 -14.04 -10.85
C ARG A 173 5.82 -12.88 -11.53
N VAL A 174 6.53 -12.05 -10.77
CA VAL A 174 7.37 -10.99 -11.36
C VAL A 174 8.48 -11.60 -12.20
N ASN A 175 9.17 -12.61 -11.69
CA ASN A 175 10.23 -13.30 -12.44
C ASN A 175 9.71 -13.93 -13.73
N GLU A 176 8.57 -14.61 -13.68
CA GLU A 176 7.89 -15.18 -14.85
C GLU A 176 7.58 -14.11 -15.91
N ASP A 177 7.15 -12.91 -15.51
CA ASP A 177 6.89 -11.83 -16.46
C ASP A 177 8.16 -11.37 -17.17
N TYR A 178 9.30 -11.31 -16.48
CA TYR A 178 10.58 -10.95 -17.09
C TYR A 178 11.08 -12.07 -18.01
N SER A 179 11.05 -13.34 -17.56
CA SER A 179 11.44 -14.48 -18.37
C SER A 179 10.62 -14.59 -19.65
N ASN A 180 9.30 -14.34 -19.58
CA ASN A 180 8.40 -14.42 -20.72
C ASN A 180 8.26 -13.10 -21.50
N HIS A 181 9.02 -12.06 -21.14
CA HIS A 181 8.99 -10.74 -21.80
C HIS A 181 7.61 -10.05 -21.75
N LYS A 182 6.84 -10.30 -20.69
CA LYS A 182 5.46 -9.79 -20.45
C LYS A 182 5.39 -8.57 -19.54
N VAL A 183 6.51 -7.90 -19.27
CA VAL A 183 6.55 -6.68 -18.42
C VAL A 183 5.75 -5.55 -19.07
N TYR A 184 5.91 -5.37 -20.38
CA TYR A 184 5.18 -4.40 -21.20
C TYR A 184 4.45 -5.12 -22.34
N ARG A 185 3.25 -5.63 -22.06
CA ARG A 185 2.46 -6.45 -23.02
C ARG A 185 2.17 -5.76 -24.35
N TRP A 186 2.09 -4.43 -24.35
CA TRP A 186 1.85 -3.64 -25.56
C TRP A 186 3.01 -3.72 -26.58
N LEU A 187 4.19 -4.20 -26.19
CA LEU A 187 5.29 -4.50 -27.13
C LEU A 187 4.98 -5.70 -28.02
N SER A 188 4.23 -6.67 -27.51
CA SER A 188 3.88 -7.90 -28.23
C SER A 188 2.58 -7.76 -29.04
N GLY A 189 1.97 -6.57 -29.07
CA GLY A 189 0.67 -6.35 -29.73
C GLY A 189 -0.53 -6.96 -28.99
N GLU A 190 -0.32 -7.61 -27.84
CA GLU A 190 -1.40 -8.12 -26.99
C GLU A 190 -2.19 -6.94 -26.40
N LYS A 191 -3.49 -6.86 -26.71
CA LYS A 191 -4.39 -5.90 -26.06
C LYS A 191 -4.42 -6.19 -24.56
N ASN A 192 -4.33 -5.15 -23.73
CA ASN A 192 -4.53 -5.27 -22.28
C ASN A 192 -6.00 -5.65 -22.01
N THR A 193 -6.34 -6.92 -22.08
CA THR A 193 -7.55 -7.44 -21.44
C THR A 193 -7.27 -7.48 -19.95
N ASN A 194 -7.77 -6.47 -19.22
CA ASN A 194 -8.20 -6.48 -17.82
C ASN A 194 -8.15 -5.02 -17.31
N LEU A 195 -9.29 -4.35 -17.47
CA LEU A 195 -9.77 -3.28 -16.58
C LEU A 195 -9.96 -3.87 -15.17
#